data_AF-A0AB40CN46-F1
#
_entry.id   AF-A0AB40CN46-F1
#
_cell.length_a   1.000
_cell.length_b   1.000
_cell.length_c   1.000
_cell.angle_alpha   90.00
_cell.angle_beta   90.00
_cell.angle_gamma   90.00
#
_symmetry.space_group_name_H-M   'P 1'
#
loop_
_entity.id
_entity.type
_entity.pdbx_description
1 polymer ?
#
loop_
_entity_poly.entity_id
_entity_poly.type
_entity_poly.pdbx_seq_one_letter_code
_entity_poly.pdbx_strand_id
1 'polypeptide(L)'
;MMTPPLVSTGLRLAFEDQSQSQSQSPSNPYPSSSSSSLISSLLADDLTALINQQGDEIDRLIRAQADQLRRSLAERRHRHYRSLLGAAEESASRRLREKEAELDRAARRAAELEDRVTRLRAESMAWQAKALADQATAANLHSQLHQAATAAAAAADANELPIDDAESAHIDPRRVEPSKACRSCWSRPISVVVMPCRHLSLCADCDAGALPCPSLRLRPLRQRPCPPLLISISFSKFKKKIYIYIFIKNFKKRLNFG
;
A
#
# COMPACT_ATOMS: atom_id res chain seq x y z
N MET A 1 26.72 -9.54 -13.90
CA MET A 1 26.30 -9.41 -15.32
C MET A 1 26.81 -10.64 -16.05
N MET A 2 25.96 -11.66 -16.23
CA MET A 2 26.32 -12.87 -16.98
C MET A 2 25.74 -12.75 -18.39
N THR A 3 26.62 -12.86 -19.38
CA THR A 3 26.31 -12.88 -20.80
C THR A 3 25.67 -14.23 -21.19
N PRO A 4 24.60 -14.26 -22.01
CA PRO A 4 24.15 -15.50 -22.63
C PRO A 4 24.99 -15.81 -23.89
N PRO A 5 25.22 -17.09 -24.23
CA PRO A 5 25.96 -17.46 -25.43
C PRO A 5 25.12 -17.21 -26.69
N LEU A 6 25.72 -16.57 -27.70
CA LEU A 6 25.20 -16.48 -29.06
C LEU A 6 25.11 -17.90 -29.66
N VAL A 7 23.90 -18.34 -29.97
CA VAL A 7 23.67 -19.54 -30.78
C VAL A 7 23.79 -19.13 -32.24
N SER A 8 24.88 -19.55 -32.88
CA SER A 8 25.14 -19.37 -34.30
C SER A 8 24.25 -20.32 -35.12
N THR A 9 23.23 -19.80 -35.79
CA THR A 9 22.49 -20.53 -36.82
C THR A 9 23.31 -20.50 -38.10
N GLY A 10 24.20 -21.46 -38.27
CA GLY A 10 24.95 -21.67 -39.50
C GLY A 10 24.07 -22.25 -40.60
N LEU A 11 23.41 -21.40 -41.38
CA LEU A 11 22.99 -21.72 -42.74
C LEU A 11 24.02 -21.11 -43.70
N ARG A 12 24.99 -21.92 -44.10
CA ARG A 12 25.98 -21.59 -45.13
C ARG A 12 25.63 -22.44 -46.36
N LEU A 13 24.82 -21.88 -47.25
CA LEU A 13 24.59 -22.44 -48.58
C LEU A 13 25.64 -21.82 -49.52
N ALA A 14 26.67 -22.59 -49.83
CA ALA A 14 27.57 -22.31 -50.94
C ALA A 14 27.12 -23.19 -52.12
N PHE A 15 26.68 -22.55 -53.20
CA PHE A 15 26.47 -23.18 -54.50
C PHE A 15 27.62 -22.75 -55.39
N GLU A 16 28.46 -23.70 -55.75
CA GLU A 16 29.26 -23.69 -56.97
C GLU A 16 29.61 -25.15 -57.24
N ASP A 17 29.14 -25.68 -58.38
CA ASP A 17 30.10 -26.22 -59.34
C ASP A 17 29.48 -26.28 -60.73
N GLN A 18 30.15 -25.52 -61.60
CA GLN A 18 30.10 -25.55 -63.03
C GLN A 18 31.08 -26.62 -63.48
N SER A 19 30.60 -27.68 -64.15
CA SER A 19 31.46 -28.50 -65.01
C SER A 19 30.74 -28.77 -66.34
N GLN A 20 31.15 -27.97 -67.32
CA GLN A 20 31.01 -28.24 -68.75
C GLN A 20 31.79 -29.52 -69.09
N SER A 21 31.17 -30.40 -69.88
CA SER A 21 31.89 -31.17 -70.91
C SER A 21 30.92 -31.52 -72.03
N GLN A 22 30.82 -30.63 -73.02
CA GLN A 22 30.42 -31.00 -74.37
C GLN A 22 31.62 -31.67 -75.04
N SER A 23 31.45 -32.90 -75.49
CA SER A 23 32.31 -33.50 -76.52
C SER A 23 31.44 -34.34 -77.45
N GLN A 24 31.41 -33.91 -78.71
CA GLN A 24 30.79 -34.59 -79.83
C GLN A 24 31.68 -35.76 -80.27
N SER A 25 31.05 -36.92 -80.49
CA SER A 25 31.28 -38.04 -81.43
C SER A 25 32.71 -38.35 -81.94
N PRO A 26 33.07 -39.65 -82.11
CA PRO A 26 32.68 -40.32 -83.36
C PRO A 26 32.37 -41.84 -83.28
N SER A 27 31.64 -42.29 -84.31
CA SER A 27 31.82 -43.56 -85.06
C SER A 27 30.82 -44.73 -84.90
N ASN A 28 30.28 -45.08 -86.08
CA ASN A 28 29.90 -46.38 -86.66
C ASN A 28 28.83 -47.30 -86.04
N PRO A 29 27.80 -47.68 -86.83
CA PRO A 29 26.89 -48.78 -86.52
C PRO A 29 27.41 -50.12 -87.05
N TYR A 30 27.85 -51.00 -86.16
CA TYR A 30 27.99 -52.44 -86.45
C TYR A 30 26.96 -53.20 -85.61
N PRO A 31 26.01 -53.95 -86.22
CA PRO A 31 25.10 -54.81 -85.48
C PRO A 31 25.73 -56.19 -85.35
N SER A 32 26.17 -56.58 -84.15
CA SER A 32 26.48 -57.97 -83.84
C SER A 32 26.34 -58.23 -82.34
N SER A 33 25.56 -59.26 -82.01
CA SER A 33 25.23 -59.78 -80.66
C SER A 33 24.12 -59.05 -79.88
N SER A 34 22.91 -59.07 -80.44
CA SER A 34 21.66 -58.54 -79.85
C SER A 34 21.14 -59.28 -78.61
N SER A 35 21.80 -60.34 -78.13
CA SER A 35 21.31 -61.15 -77.00
C SER A 35 21.96 -60.82 -75.66
N SER A 36 23.23 -60.37 -75.60
CA SER A 36 23.87 -60.06 -74.30
C SER A 36 23.60 -58.63 -73.81
N SER A 37 23.37 -57.67 -74.71
CA SER A 37 23.07 -56.27 -74.37
C SER A 37 21.67 -56.09 -73.77
N LEU A 38 20.70 -56.91 -74.18
CA LEU A 38 19.34 -56.93 -73.62
C LEU A 38 19.34 -57.48 -72.19
N ILE A 39 20.16 -58.50 -71.91
CA ILE A 39 20.26 -59.10 -70.57
C ILE A 39 20.97 -58.15 -69.60
N SER A 40 22.05 -57.47 -70.03
CA SER A 40 22.70 -56.43 -69.23
C SER A 40 21.80 -55.23 -68.94
N SER A 41 20.94 -54.84 -69.89
CA SER A 41 20.00 -53.73 -69.68
C SER A 41 18.90 -54.10 -68.68
N LEU A 42 18.34 -55.31 -68.78
CA LEU A 42 17.33 -55.81 -67.82
C LEU A 42 17.88 -55.91 -66.40
N LEU A 43 19.13 -56.38 -66.22
CA LEU A 43 19.77 -56.44 -64.91
C LEU A 43 20.11 -55.05 -64.35
N ALA A 44 20.46 -54.08 -65.21
CA ALA A 44 20.67 -52.70 -64.81
C ALA A 44 19.36 -52.00 -64.40
N ASP A 45 18.27 -52.28 -65.12
CA ASP A 45 16.93 -51.77 -64.78
C ASP A 45 16.43 -52.34 -63.44
N ASP A 46 16.63 -53.64 -63.20
CA ASP A 46 16.27 -54.28 -61.93
C ASP A 46 17.09 -53.73 -60.74
N LEU A 47 18.40 -53.51 -60.93
CA LEU A 47 19.23 -52.89 -59.91
C LEU A 47 18.80 -51.45 -59.61
N THR A 48 18.43 -50.70 -60.66
CA THR A 48 17.94 -49.32 -60.52
C THR A 48 16.60 -49.29 -59.79
N ALA A 49 15.70 -50.23 -60.08
CA ALA A 49 14.43 -50.39 -59.38
C ALA A 49 14.63 -50.71 -57.89
N LEU A 50 15.59 -51.57 -57.55
CA LEU A 50 15.94 -51.88 -56.16
C LEU A 50 16.51 -50.65 -55.42
N ILE A 51 17.40 -49.89 -56.05
CA ILE A 51 17.96 -48.65 -55.47
C ILE A 51 16.84 -47.62 -55.22
N ASN A 52 15.93 -47.46 -56.18
CA ASN A 52 14.78 -46.56 -56.03
C ASN A 52 13.83 -47.04 -54.92
N GLN A 53 13.59 -48.35 -54.81
CA GLN A 53 12.76 -48.92 -53.75
C GLN A 53 13.38 -48.69 -52.37
N GLN A 54 14.69 -48.88 -52.22
CA GLN A 54 15.41 -48.60 -50.97
C GLN A 54 15.39 -47.10 -50.64
N GLY A 55 15.58 -46.23 -51.65
CA GLY A 55 15.46 -44.78 -51.49
C GLY A 55 14.09 -44.36 -50.96
N ASP A 56 13.02 -44.89 -51.58
CA ASP A 56 11.64 -44.63 -51.17
C ASP A 56 11.36 -45.10 -49.73
N GLU A 57 11.90 -46.26 -49.34
CA GLU A 57 11.73 -46.80 -47.99
C GLU A 57 12.43 -45.94 -46.94
N ILE A 58 13.67 -45.52 -47.23
CA ILE A 58 14.42 -44.56 -46.41
C ILE A 58 13.64 -43.25 -46.29
N ASP A 59 13.13 -42.71 -47.40
CA ASP A 59 12.37 -41.46 -47.40
C ASP A 59 11.04 -41.57 -46.64
N ARG A 60 10.37 -42.73 -46.69
CA ARG A 60 9.18 -42.98 -45.86
C ARG A 60 9.53 -43.01 -44.38
N LEU A 61 10.63 -43.66 -43.99
CA LEU A 61 11.09 -43.70 -42.60
C LEU A 61 11.48 -42.32 -42.09
N ILE A 62 12.25 -41.55 -42.87
CA ILE A 62 12.63 -40.18 -42.53
C ILE A 62 11.39 -39.30 -42.33
N ARG A 63 10.41 -39.37 -43.24
CA ARG A 63 9.15 -38.63 -43.10
C ARG A 63 8.38 -39.03 -41.84
N ALA A 64 8.25 -40.32 -41.57
CA ALA A 64 7.55 -40.82 -40.39
C ALA A 64 8.20 -40.33 -39.07
N GLN A 65 9.52 -40.40 -38.98
CA GLN A 65 10.26 -39.91 -37.82
C GLN A 65 10.15 -38.39 -37.67
N ALA A 66 10.25 -37.63 -38.77
CA ALA A 66 10.08 -36.19 -38.75
C ALA A 66 8.69 -35.78 -38.26
N ASP A 67 7.64 -36.47 -38.71
CA ASP A 67 6.26 -36.20 -38.28
C ASP A 67 6.03 -36.57 -36.81
N GLN A 68 6.61 -37.67 -36.34
CA GLN A 68 6.54 -38.04 -34.92
C GLN A 68 7.25 -37.01 -34.03
N LEU A 69 8.42 -36.52 -34.45
CA LEU A 69 9.14 -35.45 -33.75
C LEU A 69 8.32 -34.16 -33.74
N ARG A 70 7.75 -33.74 -34.88
CA ARG A 70 6.88 -32.55 -34.97
C ARG A 70 5.69 -32.65 -34.02
N ARG A 71 4.97 -33.77 -34.02
CA ARG A 71 3.81 -34.02 -33.14
C ARG A 71 4.18 -33.95 -31.66
N SER A 72 5.22 -34.68 -31.26
CA SER A 72 5.67 -34.71 -29.86
C SER A 72 6.16 -33.34 -29.35
N LEU A 73 6.85 -32.56 -30.20
CA LEU A 73 7.26 -31.20 -29.87
C LEU A 73 6.06 -30.26 -29.75
N ALA A 74 5.08 -30.35 -30.65
CA ALA A 74 3.85 -29.56 -30.58
C ALA A 74 3.08 -29.86 -29.29
N GLU A 75 2.91 -31.13 -28.94
CA GLU A 75 2.24 -31.55 -27.70
C GLU A 75 2.96 -31.11 -26.43
N ARG A 76 4.30 -31.25 -26.39
CA ARG A 76 5.11 -30.77 -25.25
C ARG A 76 4.99 -29.25 -25.10
N ARG A 77 5.10 -28.52 -26.21
CA ARG A 77 4.97 -27.05 -26.21
C ARG A 77 3.57 -26.63 -25.76
N HIS A 78 2.53 -27.30 -26.25
CA HIS A 78 1.15 -27.03 -25.88
C HIS A 78 0.89 -27.26 -24.39
N ARG A 79 1.36 -28.40 -23.85
CA ARG A 79 1.28 -28.69 -22.40
C ARG A 79 2.05 -27.68 -21.57
N HIS A 80 3.25 -27.31 -22.00
CA HIS A 80 4.08 -26.33 -21.30
C HIS A 80 3.40 -24.96 -21.24
N TYR A 81 2.86 -24.46 -22.37
CA TYR A 81 2.12 -23.19 -22.38
C TYR A 81 0.87 -23.23 -21.52
N ARG A 82 0.08 -24.30 -21.57
CA ARG A 82 -1.11 -24.45 -20.70
C ARG A 82 -0.73 -24.43 -19.23
N SER A 83 0.34 -25.13 -18.85
CA SER A 83 0.83 -25.14 -17.47
C SER A 83 1.31 -23.77 -17.00
N LEU A 84 2.06 -23.05 -17.84
CA LEU A 84 2.55 -21.71 -17.52
C LEU A 84 1.40 -20.70 -17.38
N LEU A 85 0.44 -20.74 -18.32
CA LEU A 85 -0.75 -19.88 -18.26
C LEU A 85 -1.60 -20.18 -17.03
N GLY A 86 -1.87 -21.46 -16.74
CA GLY A 86 -2.62 -21.85 -15.56
C GLY A 86 -1.96 -21.39 -14.26
N ALA A 87 -0.64 -21.55 -14.13
CA ALA A 87 0.11 -21.06 -12.96
C ALA A 87 0.07 -19.53 -12.82
N ALA A 88 0.16 -18.80 -13.95
CA ALA A 88 0.06 -17.35 -13.96
C ALA A 88 -1.35 -16.87 -13.58
N GLU A 89 -2.39 -17.51 -14.12
CA GLU A 89 -3.80 -17.25 -13.79
C GLU A 89 -4.11 -17.54 -12.33
N GLU A 90 -3.64 -18.67 -11.80
CA GLU A 90 -3.83 -19.02 -10.40
C GLU A 90 -3.17 -17.98 -9.48
N SER A 91 -1.92 -17.62 -9.76
CA SER A 91 -1.20 -16.59 -9.02
C SER A 91 -1.90 -15.22 -9.08
N ALA A 92 -2.37 -14.83 -10.27
CA ALA A 92 -3.14 -13.59 -10.45
C ALA A 92 -4.46 -13.64 -9.67
N SER A 93 -5.20 -14.75 -9.74
CA SER A 93 -6.48 -14.94 -9.04
C SER A 93 -6.31 -14.88 -7.53
N ARG A 94 -5.27 -15.50 -6.98
CA ARG A 94 -4.94 -15.46 -5.56
C ARG A 94 -4.65 -14.04 -5.09
N ARG A 95 -3.80 -13.31 -5.82
CA ARG A 95 -3.48 -11.91 -5.52
C ARG A 95 -4.70 -10.99 -5.60
N LEU A 96 -5.61 -11.24 -6.55
CA LEU A 96 -6.87 -10.49 -6.64
C LEU A 96 -7.74 -10.72 -5.41
N ARG A 97 -7.95 -11.97 -5.00
CA ARG A 97 -8.73 -12.30 -3.79
C ARG A 97 -8.12 -11.70 -2.52
N GLU A 98 -6.80 -11.74 -2.39
CA GLU A 98 -6.10 -11.11 -1.26
C GLU A 98 -6.35 -9.60 -1.22
N LYS A 99 -6.27 -8.93 -2.39
CA LYS A 99 -6.52 -7.49 -2.50
C LYS A 99 -7.97 -7.14 -2.26
N GLU A 100 -8.91 -7.93 -2.75
CA GLU A 100 -10.34 -7.77 -2.49
C GLU A 100 -10.64 -7.90 -0.98
N ALA A 101 -10.07 -8.92 -0.32
CA ALA A 101 -10.19 -9.06 1.12
C ALA A 101 -9.55 -7.90 1.90
N GLU A 102 -8.45 -7.31 1.41
CA GLU A 102 -7.86 -6.09 1.98
C GLU A 102 -8.81 -4.88 1.84
N LEU A 103 -9.43 -4.73 0.67
CA LEU A 103 -10.41 -3.67 0.40
C LEU A 103 -11.63 -3.82 1.30
N ASP A 104 -12.17 -5.02 1.46
CA ASP A 104 -13.31 -5.30 2.34
C ASP A 104 -13.00 -4.94 3.80
N ARG A 105 -11.81 -5.32 4.30
CA ARG A 105 -11.37 -4.94 5.65
C ARG A 105 -11.23 -3.43 5.79
N ALA A 106 -10.75 -2.74 4.77
CA ALA A 106 -10.66 -1.28 4.78
C ALA A 106 -12.04 -0.63 4.74
N ALA A 107 -12.97 -1.14 3.93
CA ALA A 107 -14.35 -0.66 3.82
C ALA A 107 -15.10 -0.81 5.15
N ARG A 108 -14.98 -1.97 5.83
CA ARG A 108 -15.56 -2.17 7.17
C ARG A 108 -15.05 -1.14 8.19
N ARG A 109 -13.75 -0.88 8.21
CA ARG A 109 -13.15 0.13 9.09
C ARG A 109 -13.58 1.55 8.71
N ALA A 110 -13.72 1.86 7.43
CA ALA A 110 -14.20 3.16 6.98
C ALA A 110 -15.63 3.41 7.48
N ALA A 111 -16.52 2.42 7.32
CA ALA A 111 -17.90 2.49 7.82
C ALA A 111 -17.95 2.66 9.34
N GLU A 112 -17.16 1.89 10.11
CA GLU A 112 -17.10 2.02 11.57
C GLU A 112 -16.63 3.43 12.01
N LEU A 113 -15.63 3.99 11.31
CA LEU A 113 -15.13 5.33 11.58
C LEU A 113 -16.15 6.40 11.20
N GLU A 114 -16.86 6.25 10.09
CA GLU A 114 -17.96 7.14 9.68
C GLU A 114 -19.07 7.14 10.73
N ASP A 115 -19.50 5.96 11.19
CA ASP A 115 -20.49 5.82 12.26
C ASP A 115 -20.02 6.48 13.56
N ARG A 116 -18.74 6.35 13.90
CA ARG A 116 -18.19 7.00 15.09
C ARG A 116 -18.15 8.52 14.95
N VAL A 117 -17.84 9.02 13.75
CA VAL A 117 -17.87 10.46 13.47
C VAL A 117 -19.29 11.00 13.53
N THR A 118 -20.27 10.31 12.97
CA THR A 118 -21.68 10.74 13.04
C THR A 118 -22.20 10.75 14.47
N ARG A 119 -21.91 9.70 15.27
CA ARG A 119 -22.26 9.67 16.70
C ARG A 119 -21.64 10.83 17.48
N LEU A 120 -20.32 11.03 17.37
CA LEU A 120 -19.62 12.10 18.09
C LEU A 120 -20.11 13.49 17.67
N ARG A 121 -20.47 13.69 16.40
CA ARG A 121 -21.08 14.94 15.94
C ARG A 121 -22.45 15.17 16.60
N ALA A 122 -23.31 14.15 16.65
CA ALA A 122 -24.61 14.25 17.31
C ALA A 122 -24.46 14.56 18.82
N GLU A 123 -23.54 13.87 19.51
CA GLU A 123 -23.22 14.14 20.91
C GLU A 123 -22.72 15.58 21.11
N SER A 124 -21.80 16.04 20.26
CA SER A 124 -21.26 17.41 20.34
C SER A 124 -22.35 18.45 20.16
N MET A 125 -23.28 18.26 19.22
CA MET A 125 -24.40 19.17 19.00
C MET A 125 -25.36 19.16 20.19
N ALA A 126 -25.65 18.00 20.78
CA ALA A 126 -26.50 17.90 21.97
C ALA A 126 -25.88 18.64 23.17
N TRP A 127 -24.57 18.47 23.39
CA TRP A 127 -23.86 19.20 24.44
C TRP A 127 -23.84 20.71 24.20
N GLN A 128 -23.65 21.14 22.95
CA GLN A 128 -23.70 22.56 22.60
C GLN A 128 -25.10 23.14 22.83
N ALA A 129 -26.15 22.46 22.40
CA ALA A 129 -27.53 22.88 22.63
C ALA A 129 -27.84 23.01 24.12
N LYS A 130 -27.38 22.04 24.93
CA LYS A 130 -27.51 22.10 26.39
C LYS A 130 -26.77 23.29 26.97
N ALA A 131 -25.51 23.53 26.58
CA ALA A 131 -24.73 24.67 27.08
C ALA A 131 -25.39 26.02 26.74
N LEU A 132 -25.99 26.14 25.54
CA LEU A 132 -26.73 27.34 25.14
C LEU A 132 -28.03 27.51 25.95
N ALA A 133 -28.77 26.43 26.21
CA ALA A 133 -29.94 26.47 27.07
C ALA A 133 -29.55 26.87 28.50
N ASP A 134 -28.51 26.27 29.07
CA ASP A 134 -27.97 26.60 30.39
C ASP A 134 -27.54 28.08 30.44
N GLN A 135 -26.85 28.58 29.41
CA GLN A 135 -26.47 29.99 29.30
C GLN A 135 -27.70 30.92 29.28
N ALA A 136 -28.74 30.58 28.50
CA ALA A 136 -29.97 31.35 28.45
C ALA A 136 -30.70 31.37 29.81
N THR A 137 -30.74 30.24 30.50
CA THR A 137 -31.33 30.16 31.86
C THR A 137 -30.55 31.01 32.86
N ALA A 138 -29.22 30.96 32.84
CA ALA A 138 -28.37 31.77 33.71
C ALA A 138 -28.54 33.28 33.45
N ALA A 139 -28.62 33.69 32.18
CA ALA A 139 -28.85 35.08 31.82
C ALA A 139 -30.23 35.58 32.29
N ASN A 140 -31.28 34.76 32.16
CA ASN A 140 -32.61 35.07 32.65
C ASN A 140 -32.63 35.23 34.18
N LEU A 141 -32.04 34.28 34.92
CA LEU A 141 -31.92 34.36 36.38
C LEU A 141 -31.13 35.59 36.83
N HIS A 142 -30.03 35.92 36.13
CA HIS A 142 -29.26 37.13 36.41
C HIS A 142 -30.10 38.40 36.24
N SER A 143 -30.90 38.50 35.17
CA SER A 143 -31.84 39.61 34.97
C SER A 143 -32.88 39.70 36.08
N GLN A 144 -33.44 38.57 36.51
CA GLN A 144 -34.45 38.53 37.57
C GLN A 144 -33.88 38.99 38.92
N LEU A 145 -32.68 38.53 39.27
CA LEU A 145 -31.98 38.96 40.48
C LEU A 145 -31.65 40.45 40.44
N HIS A 146 -31.18 40.96 39.31
CA HIS A 146 -30.90 42.39 39.14
C HIS A 146 -32.19 43.22 39.32
N GLN A 147 -33.31 42.81 38.72
CA GLN A 147 -34.61 43.48 38.88
C GLN A 147 -35.07 43.47 40.34
N ALA A 148 -35.01 42.32 41.01
CA ALA A 148 -35.39 42.20 42.42
C ALA A 148 -34.51 43.07 43.34
N ALA A 149 -33.20 43.14 43.08
CA ALA A 149 -32.28 44.01 43.82
C ALA A 149 -32.61 45.49 43.61
N THR A 150 -32.87 45.92 42.37
CA THR A 150 -33.28 47.32 42.09
C THR A 150 -34.64 47.67 42.71
N ALA A 151 -35.60 46.74 42.71
CA ALA A 151 -36.91 46.96 43.34
C ALA A 151 -36.79 47.06 44.87
N ALA A 152 -35.95 46.23 45.50
CA ALA A 152 -35.67 46.31 46.93
C ALA A 152 -34.97 47.62 47.32
N ALA A 153 -34.01 48.09 46.52
CA ALA A 153 -33.35 49.37 46.72
C ALA A 153 -34.34 50.55 46.59
N ALA A 154 -35.21 50.55 45.58
CA ALA A 154 -36.24 51.58 45.41
C ALA A 154 -37.29 51.59 46.54
N ALA A 155 -37.58 50.44 47.15
CA ALA A 155 -38.45 50.34 48.32
C ALA A 155 -37.77 50.84 49.62
N ALA A 156 -36.43 50.75 49.70
CA ALA A 156 -35.65 51.28 50.82
C ALA A 156 -35.48 52.81 50.75
N ASP A 157 -35.44 53.39 49.54
CA ASP A 157 -35.32 54.84 49.31
C ASP A 157 -36.59 55.63 49.68
N ALA A 158 -37.73 54.95 49.88
CA ALA A 158 -38.94 55.56 50.44
C ALA A 158 -38.92 55.66 51.98
N ASN A 159 -37.86 55.19 52.63
CA ASN A 159 -37.67 55.21 54.08
C ASN A 159 -36.24 55.67 54.38
N GLU A 160 -35.92 56.94 54.07
CA GLU A 160 -34.61 57.55 54.29
C GLU A 160 -34.12 57.36 55.74
N LEU A 161 -33.09 56.53 55.91
CA LEU A 161 -32.11 56.68 56.97
C LEU A 161 -30.70 56.60 56.35
N PRO A 162 -29.79 57.54 56.65
CA PRO A 162 -28.45 57.56 56.06
C PRO A 162 -27.62 56.32 56.44
N ILE A 163 -27.01 55.73 55.42
CA ILE A 163 -26.20 54.52 55.43
C ILE A 163 -24.77 54.85 55.90
N ASP A 164 -24.21 54.08 56.83
CA ASP A 164 -22.76 53.96 57.02
C ASP A 164 -22.24 52.84 56.11
N ASP A 165 -21.22 53.16 55.33
CA ASP A 165 -20.64 52.35 54.27
C ASP A 165 -19.82 51.20 54.89
N ALA A 166 -20.50 50.10 55.20
CA ALA A 166 -19.85 48.88 55.66
C ALA A 166 -19.27 48.12 54.44
N GLU A 167 -17.99 48.38 54.15
CA GLU A 167 -17.18 47.61 53.21
C GLU A 167 -17.24 46.10 53.53
N SER A 168 -18.14 45.37 52.87
CA SER A 168 -18.18 43.91 52.89
C SER A 168 -17.06 43.36 52.01
N ALA A 169 -15.85 43.28 52.55
CA ALA A 169 -14.79 42.46 51.99
C ALA A 169 -15.25 40.99 51.98
N HIS A 170 -15.59 40.47 50.80
CA HIS A 170 -15.82 39.05 50.59
C HIS A 170 -14.50 38.29 50.82
N ILE A 171 -14.26 37.87 52.07
CA ILE A 171 -13.16 36.95 52.40
C ILE A 171 -13.55 35.57 51.88
N ASP A 172 -12.99 35.18 50.74
CA ASP A 172 -13.03 33.80 50.26
C ASP A 172 -12.33 32.89 51.29
N PRO A 173 -13.02 31.94 51.94
CA PRO A 173 -12.42 31.04 52.92
C PRO A 173 -11.38 30.07 52.32
N ARG A 174 -11.10 30.14 51.00
CA ARG A 174 -10.03 29.38 50.33
C ARG A 174 -8.73 30.15 50.10
N ARG A 175 -8.66 31.45 50.43
CA ARG A 175 -7.39 32.20 50.44
C ARG A 175 -6.78 32.21 51.84
N VAL A 176 -6.40 31.03 52.33
CA VAL A 176 -5.25 30.95 53.24
C VAL A 176 -4.06 31.25 52.35
N GLU A 177 -3.49 32.47 52.40
CA GLU A 177 -2.18 32.72 51.82
C GLU A 177 -1.24 31.64 52.38
N PRO A 178 -0.79 30.67 51.56
CA PRO A 178 0.02 29.58 52.08
C PRO A 178 1.26 30.23 52.67
N SER A 179 1.54 29.95 53.94
CA SER A 179 2.71 30.45 54.64
C SER A 179 3.90 30.38 53.70
N LYS A 180 4.46 31.53 53.29
CA LYS A 180 5.57 31.61 52.32
C LYS A 180 6.89 31.10 52.92
N ALA A 181 6.83 30.27 53.96
CA ALA A 181 7.94 29.71 54.70
C ALA A 181 8.25 28.29 54.24
N CYS A 182 9.53 27.95 54.22
CA CYS A 182 10.07 26.66 53.81
C CYS A 182 9.41 25.52 54.57
N ARG A 183 8.95 24.50 53.86
CA ARG A 183 8.24 23.37 54.47
C ARG A 183 9.13 22.47 55.35
N SER A 184 10.44 22.57 55.21
CA SER A 184 11.39 21.77 56.00
C SER A 184 11.78 22.46 57.31
N CYS A 185 12.16 23.75 57.24
CA CYS A 185 12.65 24.50 58.40
C CYS A 185 11.67 25.55 58.95
N TRP A 186 10.52 25.75 58.29
CA TRP A 186 9.41 26.63 58.67
C TRP A 186 9.76 28.10 58.99
N SER A 187 11.00 28.52 58.70
CA SER A 187 11.56 29.80 59.15
C SER A 187 11.97 30.71 57.99
N ARG A 188 12.51 30.16 56.90
CA ARG A 188 13.02 30.93 55.75
C ARG A 188 12.00 30.99 54.62
N PRO A 189 11.99 32.04 53.78
CA PRO A 189 11.05 32.11 52.67
C PRO A 189 11.33 31.01 51.64
N ILE A 190 10.27 30.52 51.02
CA ILE A 190 10.35 29.53 49.94
C ILE A 190 10.96 30.19 48.70
N SER A 191 11.99 29.59 48.12
CA SER A 191 12.70 30.11 46.94
C SER A 191 13.05 29.05 45.89
N VAL A 192 12.84 27.77 46.18
CA VAL A 192 13.27 26.66 45.32
C VAL A 192 12.08 25.84 44.80
N VAL A 193 12.08 25.58 43.49
CA VAL A 193 11.10 24.75 42.79
C VAL A 193 11.61 23.31 42.68
N VAL A 194 10.87 22.35 43.22
CA VAL A 194 11.25 20.94 43.20
C VAL A 194 10.86 20.30 41.87
N MET A 195 11.83 19.76 41.13
CA MET A 195 11.60 19.03 39.87
C MET A 195 11.49 17.52 40.11
N PRO A 196 10.66 16.78 39.35
CA PRO A 196 9.87 17.22 38.19
C PRO A 196 8.48 17.82 38.53
N CYS A 197 8.09 17.88 39.80
CA CYS A 197 6.73 18.26 40.20
C CYS A 197 6.40 19.76 40.15
N ARG A 198 7.38 20.64 39.90
CA ARG A 198 7.25 22.11 39.77
C ARG A 198 6.58 22.83 40.95
N HIS A 199 6.52 22.21 42.13
CA HIS A 199 5.99 22.87 43.33
C HIS A 199 7.10 23.67 44.04
N LEU A 200 6.73 24.87 44.51
CA LEU A 200 7.57 25.81 45.23
C LEU A 200 7.38 25.56 46.74
N SER A 201 8.31 24.84 47.39
CA SER A 201 8.12 24.41 48.80
C SER A 201 9.33 24.44 49.74
N LEU A 202 10.55 24.72 49.24
CA LEU A 202 11.78 24.75 50.05
C LEU A 202 12.53 26.09 49.93
N CYS A 203 13.35 26.42 50.94
CA CYS A 203 14.36 27.48 50.83
C CYS A 203 15.66 26.93 50.25
N ALA A 204 16.55 27.83 49.79
CA ALA A 204 17.83 27.48 49.17
C ALA A 204 18.69 26.50 49.99
N ASP A 205 18.71 26.63 51.32
CA ASP A 205 19.55 25.78 52.17
C ASP A 205 18.97 24.39 52.44
N CYS A 206 17.65 24.23 52.27
CA CYS A 206 16.98 22.95 52.44
C CYS A 206 16.95 22.12 51.14
N ASP A 207 17.45 22.65 50.02
CA ASP A 207 17.48 21.97 48.72
C ASP A 207 18.46 20.78 48.70
N ALA A 208 19.63 20.92 49.35
CA ALA A 208 20.71 19.93 49.32
C ALA A 208 20.38 18.58 49.99
N GLY A 209 19.28 18.49 50.75
CA GLY A 209 18.82 17.28 51.43
C GLY A 209 17.36 16.91 51.11
N ALA A 210 16.78 17.49 50.06
CA ALA A 210 15.36 17.34 49.76
C ALA A 210 15.02 15.91 49.30
N LEU A 211 14.16 15.23 50.08
CA LEU A 211 13.51 13.99 49.63
C LEU A 211 12.57 14.28 48.44
N PRO A 212 12.41 13.36 47.47
CA PRO A 212 11.49 13.52 46.35
C PRO A 212 10.07 13.86 46.86
N CYS A 213 9.40 14.80 46.20
CA CYS A 213 8.14 15.36 46.66
C CYS A 213 7.08 14.27 46.98
N PRO A 214 6.50 14.23 48.20
CA PRO A 214 5.51 13.22 48.58
C PRO A 214 4.16 13.34 47.84
N SER A 215 3.97 14.36 47.01
CA SER A 215 2.71 14.62 46.28
C SER A 215 2.51 13.77 45.03
N LEU A 216 3.31 12.72 44.79
CA LEU A 216 3.02 11.66 43.81
C LEU A 216 1.89 10.71 44.27
N ARG A 217 0.90 11.22 45.01
CA ARG A 217 -0.38 10.57 45.29
C ARG A 217 -1.58 11.31 44.68
N LEU A 218 -1.43 12.00 43.55
CA LEU A 218 -2.57 12.39 42.72
C LEU A 218 -2.23 12.27 41.22
N ARG A 219 -2.99 11.38 40.58
CA ARG A 219 -3.26 11.15 39.14
C ARG A 219 -2.20 11.58 38.10
N PRO A 220 -1.83 10.69 37.17
CA PRO A 220 -1.03 11.07 36.01
C PRO A 220 -1.75 12.19 35.25
N LEU A 221 -1.02 13.27 34.96
CA LEU A 221 -1.39 14.17 33.87
C LEU A 221 -1.65 13.28 32.65
N ARG A 222 -2.91 13.28 32.19
CA ARG A 222 -3.25 12.80 30.85
C ARG A 222 -2.39 13.59 29.88
N GLN A 223 -1.24 13.04 29.53
CA GLN A 223 -0.56 13.35 28.30
C GLN A 223 -1.56 12.99 27.20
N ARG A 224 -2.25 14.01 26.68
CA ARG A 224 -2.83 13.91 25.35
C ARG A 224 -1.65 13.60 24.43
N PRO A 225 -1.63 12.48 23.70
CA PRO A 225 -0.70 12.39 22.60
C PRO A 225 -1.07 13.50 21.62
N CYS A 226 -0.18 14.47 21.46
CA CYS A 226 -0.19 15.32 20.27
C CYS A 226 -0.17 14.38 19.05
N PRO A 227 -1.08 14.53 18.06
CA PRO A 227 -1.01 13.69 16.88
C PRO A 227 0.29 14.02 16.13
N PRO A 228 1.15 13.03 15.84
CA PRO A 228 2.24 13.27 14.91
C PRO A 228 1.63 13.54 13.54
N LEU A 229 2.24 14.49 12.83
CA LEU A 229 1.96 14.85 11.44
C LEU A 229 1.98 13.60 10.54
N LEU A 230 0.80 12.99 10.32
CA LEU A 230 0.61 11.85 9.41
C LEU A 230 0.29 12.28 7.96
N ILE A 231 0.50 13.55 7.64
CA ILE A 231 0.23 14.08 6.30
C ILE A 231 1.38 13.71 5.33
N SER A 232 2.60 13.53 5.82
CA SER A 232 3.78 13.31 4.97
C SER A 232 3.91 11.88 4.42
N ILE A 233 3.38 10.86 5.11
CA ILE A 233 3.47 9.45 4.67
C ILE A 233 2.40 9.11 3.62
N SER A 234 1.27 9.85 3.65
CA SER A 234 0.14 9.63 2.74
C SER A 234 0.45 10.08 1.31
N PHE A 235 1.20 11.17 1.12
CA PHE A 235 1.52 11.68 -0.22
C PHE A 235 2.40 10.74 -1.05
N SER A 236 3.38 10.06 -0.44
CA SER A 236 4.25 9.12 -1.14
C SER A 236 3.53 7.83 -1.56
N LYS A 237 2.54 7.38 -0.77
CA LYS A 237 1.68 6.25 -1.14
C LYS A 237 0.63 6.65 -2.19
N PHE A 238 0.13 7.88 -2.14
CA PHE A 238 -0.85 8.41 -3.09
C PHE A 238 -0.22 8.61 -4.49
N LYS A 239 0.99 9.17 -4.57
CA LYS A 239 1.72 9.32 -5.84
C LYS A 239 2.02 7.98 -6.52
N LYS A 240 2.42 6.94 -5.76
CA LYS A 240 2.64 5.60 -6.31
C LYS A 240 1.35 4.95 -6.82
N LYS A 241 0.21 5.11 -6.12
CA LYS A 241 -1.09 4.60 -6.58
C LYS A 241 -1.58 5.28 -7.86
N ILE A 242 -1.41 6.60 -7.98
CA ILE A 242 -1.79 7.35 -9.19
C ILE A 242 -0.94 6.91 -10.40
N TYR A 243 0.37 6.74 -10.21
CA TYR A 243 1.26 6.31 -11.29
C TYR A 243 0.90 4.91 -11.83
N ILE A 244 0.58 3.98 -10.93
CA ILE A 244 0.14 2.62 -11.29
C ILE A 244 -1.22 2.66 -12.01
N TYR A 245 -2.17 3.47 -11.54
CA TYR A 245 -3.49 3.60 -12.18
C TYR A 245 -3.38 4.19 -13.60
N ILE A 246 -2.55 5.22 -13.79
CA ILE A 246 -2.29 5.83 -15.11
C ILE A 246 -1.58 4.83 -16.04
N PHE A 247 -0.65 4.04 -15.53
CA PHE A 247 0.05 3.01 -16.30
C PHE A 247 -0.90 1.90 -16.77
N ILE A 248 -1.75 1.38 -15.88
CA ILE A 248 -2.74 0.34 -16.23
C ILE A 248 -3.78 0.88 -17.22
N LYS A 249 -4.23 2.13 -17.05
CA LYS A 249 -5.22 2.75 -17.96
C LYS A 249 -4.63 2.98 -19.36
N ASN A 250 -3.36 3.38 -19.47
CA ASN A 250 -2.67 3.51 -20.76
C ASN A 250 -2.38 2.16 -21.42
N PHE A 251 -2.04 1.14 -20.63
CA PHE A 251 -1.83 -0.22 -21.13
C PHE A 251 -3.12 -0.82 -21.70
N LYS A 252 -4.25 -0.64 -21.00
CA LYS A 252 -5.58 -1.08 -21.48
C LYS A 252 -6.06 -0.32 -22.72
N LYS A 253 -5.65 0.95 -22.88
CA LYS A 253 -5.98 1.77 -24.07
C LYS A 253 -5.17 1.36 -25.30
N ARG A 254 -3.95 0.86 -25.13
CA ARG A 254 -3.12 0.30 -26.22
C ARG A 254 -3.54 -1.10 -26.67
N LEU A 255 -4.19 -1.88 -25.82
CA LEU A 255 -4.68 -3.23 -26.16
C LEU A 255 -6.03 -3.23 -26.91
N ASN A 256 -6.79 -2.12 -26.87
CA ASN A 256 -8.08 -1.98 -27.56
C ASN A 256 -7.96 -1.25 -28.92
N PHE A 257 -6.74 -1.07 -29.42
CA PHE A 257 -6.46 -0.36 -30.69
C PHE A 257 -5.69 -1.25 -31.70
N GLY A 258 -5.80 -2.57 -31.54
CA GLY A 258 -5.29 -3.58 -32.47
C GLY A 258 -6.41 -4.46 -32.97
#